data_AF-A0A1W5XLI2-F1
#
_entry.id   AF-A0A1W5XLI2-F1
#
_cell.length_a   1.000
_cell.length_b   1.000
_cell.length_c   1.000
_cell.angle_alpha   90.00
_cell.angle_beta   90.00
_cell.angle_gamma   90.00
#
_symmetry.space_group_name_H-M   'P 1'
#
loop_
_entity.id
_entity.type
_entity.pdbx_description
1 polymer ?
#
loop_
_entity_poly.entity_id
_entity_poly.type
_entity_poly.pdbx_seq_one_letter_code
_entity_poly.pdbx_strand_id
1 'polypeptide(L)'
;MPFTLSHVAAVLPAVRRTGAARGPLVASALVAGSLAPDMTYYADSVVPGGMEFGAVTHSLRGVLTVDVLVTVALVGGWLLLREPVLALLPAAWRGRVYGLVRGRPWQPRSVSEFGALAGRFVLSAVLGAATHVVWDAFTHPGRWGTRLVPGLGGTAGGLPVSTYLQYGTSVVASVAMVWFLWSALRRGAGGRGEGGVARRGEGRTEADGGGGLAVGSGAGAVPSLSVRVRLLLTVPVVLCAVLGAVHRTLRAHAVYGAAAGWFDYLPSALFGAGAGLIAGLLLYAVAVRLVVRRARREPSGAGATGVAAGAAAAPSAVASTTD
;
A
#
# COMPACT_ATOMS: atom_id res chain seq x y z
N MET A 1 15.05 -1.26 13.45
CA MET A 1 14.53 -2.50 14.09
C MET A 1 14.44 -3.62 13.05
N PRO A 2 14.35 -4.93 13.37
CA PRO A 2 14.31 -5.99 12.34
C PRO A 2 13.04 -5.99 11.47
N PHE A 3 12.02 -5.20 11.83
CA PHE A 3 10.76 -5.10 11.11
C PHE A 3 10.37 -3.64 10.88
N THR A 4 10.81 -3.04 9.77
CA THR A 4 10.61 -1.63 9.40
C THR A 4 9.19 -1.09 9.65
N LEU A 5 8.17 -1.91 9.41
CA LEU A 5 6.76 -1.52 9.62
C LEU A 5 6.43 -1.15 11.07
N SER A 6 7.18 -1.62 12.07
CA SER A 6 6.96 -1.25 13.49
C SER A 6 7.12 0.25 13.74
N HIS A 7 7.97 0.93 12.98
CA HIS A 7 8.22 2.37 13.13
C HIS A 7 6.99 3.22 12.81
N VAL A 8 6.03 2.69 12.02
CA VAL A 8 4.73 3.34 11.78
C VAL A 8 3.96 3.57 13.08
N ALA A 9 4.12 2.70 14.08
CA ALA A 9 3.47 2.87 15.38
C ALA A 9 3.85 4.19 16.07
N ALA A 10 5.08 4.67 15.90
CA ALA A 10 5.56 5.92 16.48
C ALA A 10 4.84 7.16 15.94
N VAL A 11 4.36 7.13 14.68
CA VAL A 11 3.62 8.24 14.06
C VAL A 11 2.10 8.14 14.22
N LEU A 12 1.55 6.99 14.65
CA LEU A 12 0.10 6.82 14.87
C LEU A 12 -0.55 7.83 15.83
N PRO A 13 0.11 8.35 16.90
CA PRO A 13 -0.44 9.43 17.71
C PRO A 13 -0.74 10.71 16.90
N ALA A 14 -0.01 10.97 15.82
CA ALA A 14 -0.25 12.08 14.91
C ALA A 14 -1.34 11.77 13.85
N VAL A 15 -1.85 10.54 13.75
CA VAL A 15 -2.87 10.13 12.79
C VAL A 15 -4.23 9.94 13.48
N ARG A 16 -5.30 10.51 12.91
CA ARG A 16 -6.68 10.33 13.38
C ARG A 16 -7.25 9.02 12.84
N ARG A 17 -8.23 8.46 13.53
CA ARG A 17 -8.94 7.22 13.11
C ARG A 17 -9.78 7.39 11.82
N THR A 18 -9.83 8.59 11.27
CA THR A 18 -10.35 8.93 9.93
C THR A 18 -9.30 8.86 8.82
N GLY A 19 -8.03 8.58 9.15
CA GLY A 19 -6.91 8.53 8.19
C GLY A 19 -6.24 9.87 7.90
N ALA A 20 -6.84 10.98 8.35
CA ALA A 20 -6.21 12.31 8.30
C ALA A 20 -5.20 12.47 9.45
N ALA A 21 -4.10 13.20 9.22
CA ALA A 21 -3.19 13.57 10.31
C ALA A 21 -3.78 14.71 11.17
N ARG A 22 -3.13 14.97 12.31
CA ARG A 22 -3.41 16.08 13.22
C ARG A 22 -2.62 17.33 12.79
N GLY A 23 -3.18 18.51 13.08
CA GLY A 23 -2.54 19.79 12.76
C GLY A 23 -2.29 19.96 11.25
N PRO A 24 -1.16 20.57 10.85
CA PRO A 24 -0.84 20.84 9.44
C PRO A 24 -0.24 19.63 8.71
N LEU A 25 -0.09 18.47 9.37
CA LEU A 25 0.68 17.32 8.88
C LEU A 25 -0.05 16.53 7.78
N VAL A 26 0.71 15.69 7.08
CA VAL A 26 0.25 14.82 5.99
C VAL A 26 0.46 13.36 6.38
N ALA A 27 -0.63 12.62 6.58
CA ALA A 27 -0.58 11.25 7.14
C ALA A 27 0.25 10.27 6.30
N SER A 28 0.15 10.33 4.97
CA SER A 28 0.94 9.46 4.08
C SER A 28 2.44 9.76 4.16
N ALA A 29 2.82 11.03 4.34
CA ALA A 29 4.21 11.44 4.48
C ALA A 29 4.80 11.09 5.86
N LEU A 30 4.01 11.19 6.94
CA LEU A 30 4.40 10.66 8.26
C LEU A 30 4.70 9.16 8.21
N VAL A 31 3.77 8.38 7.64
CA VAL A 31 3.89 6.92 7.56
C VAL A 31 5.06 6.54 6.64
N ALA A 32 5.12 7.06 5.42
CA ALA A 32 6.22 6.77 4.51
C ALA A 32 7.59 7.28 5.03
N GLY A 33 7.63 8.43 5.70
CA GLY A 33 8.84 8.94 6.37
C GLY A 33 9.33 8.01 7.47
N SER A 34 8.42 7.43 8.28
CA SER A 34 8.80 6.43 9.30
C SER A 34 9.31 5.09 8.72
N LEU A 35 9.18 4.88 7.41
CA LEU A 35 9.69 3.71 6.68
C LEU A 35 10.94 4.05 5.86
N ALA A 36 11.15 5.32 5.50
CA ALA A 36 12.14 5.76 4.53
C ALA A 36 13.59 5.35 4.86
N PRO A 37 14.10 5.46 6.11
CA PRO A 37 15.51 5.19 6.40
C PRO A 37 15.97 3.77 6.04
N ASP A 38 15.07 2.80 6.21
CA ASP A 38 15.25 1.37 5.96
C ASP A 38 15.08 0.96 4.49
N MET A 39 14.56 1.83 3.61
CA MET A 39 14.29 1.45 2.20
C MET A 39 15.56 1.06 1.44
N THR A 40 16.70 1.57 1.90
CA THR A 40 18.06 1.19 1.46
C THR A 40 18.34 -0.29 1.69
N TYR A 41 17.90 -0.84 2.82
CA TYR A 41 18.00 -2.26 3.13
C TYR A 41 17.17 -3.09 2.17
N TYR A 42 15.94 -2.71 1.83
CA TYR A 42 15.16 -3.42 0.79
C TYR A 42 15.83 -3.31 -0.59
N ALA A 43 16.34 -2.13 -0.95
CA ALA A 43 17.01 -1.87 -2.22
C ALA A 43 18.29 -2.73 -2.40
N ASP A 44 19.00 -3.10 -1.33
CA ASP A 44 20.16 -4.01 -1.41
C ASP A 44 19.84 -5.35 -2.09
N SER A 45 18.57 -5.77 -2.12
CA SER A 45 18.13 -6.98 -2.83
C SER A 45 18.37 -6.91 -4.34
N VAL A 46 18.53 -5.70 -4.91
CA VAL A 46 18.70 -5.45 -6.35
C VAL A 46 19.87 -4.52 -6.69
N VAL A 47 20.32 -3.68 -5.75
CA VAL A 47 21.50 -2.80 -5.88
C VAL A 47 22.50 -3.15 -4.76
N PRO A 48 23.56 -3.93 -5.04
CA PRO A 48 24.55 -4.30 -4.04
C PRO A 48 25.17 -3.07 -3.35
N GLY A 49 25.33 -3.13 -2.02
CA GLY A 49 25.86 -2.03 -1.21
C GLY A 49 24.76 -1.10 -0.64
N GLY A 50 23.48 -1.37 -0.95
CA GLY A 50 22.35 -0.65 -0.36
C GLY A 50 22.32 -0.71 1.17
N MET A 51 22.87 -1.77 1.77
CA MET A 51 23.04 -1.87 3.24
C MET A 51 23.92 -0.77 3.82
N GLU A 52 25.04 -0.42 3.17
CA GLU A 52 26.00 0.58 3.67
C GLU A 52 25.41 1.99 3.58
N PHE A 53 24.58 2.25 2.57
CA PHE A 53 23.88 3.52 2.40
C PHE A 53 22.87 3.82 3.54
N GLY A 54 22.52 2.82 4.35
CA GLY A 54 21.82 3.01 5.62
C GLY A 54 22.53 3.98 6.58
N ALA A 55 23.86 4.08 6.53
CA ALA A 55 24.62 5.08 7.30
C ALA A 55 24.31 6.53 6.90
N VAL A 56 23.93 6.75 5.62
CA VAL A 56 23.54 8.07 5.12
C VAL A 56 22.11 8.40 5.53
N THR A 57 21.15 7.50 5.32
CA THR A 57 19.75 7.73 5.68
C THR A 57 19.55 7.93 7.18
N HIS A 58 20.21 7.12 8.01
CA HIS A 58 20.17 7.24 9.46
C HIS A 58 20.99 8.42 10.03
N SER A 59 21.53 9.30 9.18
CA SER A 59 22.17 10.55 9.60
C SER A 59 21.18 11.71 9.62
N LEU A 60 21.45 12.77 10.40
CA LEU A 60 20.64 13.99 10.39
C LEU A 60 20.50 14.60 8.98
N ARG A 61 21.55 14.50 8.15
CA ARG A 61 21.49 14.96 6.76
C ARG A 61 20.58 14.09 5.90
N GLY A 62 20.61 12.76 6.09
CA GLY A 62 19.71 11.81 5.41
C GLY A 62 18.24 12.09 5.71
N VAL A 63 17.90 12.19 7.00
CA VAL A 63 16.56 12.54 7.50
C VAL A 63 16.02 13.83 6.88
N LEU A 64 16.88 14.84 6.67
CA LEU A 64 16.51 16.13 6.09
C LEU A 64 16.54 16.17 4.55
N THR A 65 17.06 15.13 3.87
CA THR A 65 17.25 15.14 2.41
C THR A 65 16.82 13.83 1.74
N VAL A 66 17.64 12.77 1.81
CA VAL A 66 17.42 11.47 1.16
C VAL A 66 16.09 10.85 1.57
N ASP A 67 15.77 10.86 2.87
CA ASP A 67 14.54 10.25 3.38
C ASP A 67 13.29 11.01 2.91
N VAL A 68 13.40 12.32 2.65
CA VAL A 68 12.32 13.12 2.07
C VAL A 68 12.06 12.68 0.62
N LEU A 69 13.13 12.45 -0.17
CA LEU A 69 13.01 11.95 -1.56
C LEU A 69 12.45 10.52 -1.60
N VAL A 70 12.93 9.64 -0.72
CA VAL A 70 12.38 8.29 -0.53
C VAL A 70 10.91 8.36 -0.12
N THR A 71 10.54 9.29 0.77
CA THR A 71 9.14 9.51 1.16
C THR A 71 8.27 9.96 -0.02
N VAL A 72 8.77 10.82 -0.90
CA VAL A 72 8.07 11.18 -2.15
C VAL A 72 7.86 9.94 -3.03
N ALA A 73 8.90 9.12 -3.22
CA ALA A 73 8.81 7.89 -4.01
C ALA A 73 7.82 6.87 -3.42
N LEU A 74 7.85 6.66 -2.10
CA LEU A 74 6.91 5.79 -1.38
C LEU A 74 5.46 6.28 -1.45
N VAL A 75 5.22 7.58 -1.29
CA VAL A 75 3.86 8.14 -1.41
C VAL A 75 3.37 8.08 -2.87
N GLY A 76 4.24 8.34 -3.85
CA GLY A 76 3.93 8.16 -5.27
C GLY A 76 3.59 6.71 -5.61
N GLY A 77 4.41 5.76 -5.17
CA GLY A 77 4.17 4.32 -5.28
C GLY A 77 2.86 3.90 -4.62
N TRP A 78 2.56 4.40 -3.40
CA TRP A 78 1.28 4.15 -2.75
C TRP A 78 0.10 4.64 -3.58
N LEU A 79 0.16 5.84 -4.16
CA LEU A 79 -0.91 6.35 -5.04
C LEU A 79 -1.07 5.54 -6.33
N LEU A 80 -0.02 4.88 -6.82
CA LEU A 80 -0.09 3.94 -7.95
C LEU A 80 -0.63 2.55 -7.56
N LEU A 81 -0.38 2.10 -6.34
CA LEU A 81 -0.74 0.77 -5.85
C LEU A 81 -2.11 0.71 -5.14
N ARG A 82 -2.61 1.82 -4.60
CA ARG A 82 -3.77 1.88 -3.70
C ARG A 82 -5.03 1.22 -4.28
N GLU A 83 -5.54 1.67 -5.43
CA GLU A 83 -6.79 1.10 -5.97
C GLU A 83 -6.63 -0.38 -6.37
N PRO A 84 -5.56 -0.81 -7.04
CA PRO A 84 -5.29 -2.24 -7.26
C PRO A 84 -5.26 -3.05 -5.96
N VAL A 85 -4.54 -2.62 -4.93
CA VAL A 85 -4.45 -3.35 -3.64
C VAL A 85 -5.81 -3.45 -2.97
N LEU A 86 -6.63 -2.39 -3.00
CA LEU A 86 -7.99 -2.42 -2.45
C LEU A 86 -8.96 -3.30 -3.25
N ALA A 87 -8.65 -3.64 -4.51
CA ALA A 87 -9.42 -4.60 -5.29
C ALA A 87 -9.27 -6.05 -4.79
N LEU A 88 -8.16 -6.37 -4.10
CA LEU A 88 -7.95 -7.67 -3.43
C LEU A 88 -8.88 -7.86 -2.22
N LEU A 89 -9.27 -6.77 -1.54
CA LEU A 89 -10.13 -6.85 -0.36
C LEU A 89 -11.53 -7.38 -0.71
N PRO A 90 -12.18 -8.14 0.20
CA PRO A 90 -13.59 -8.46 0.10
C PRO A 90 -14.45 -7.20 -0.02
N ALA A 91 -15.53 -7.27 -0.83
CA ALA A 91 -16.40 -6.14 -1.11
C ALA A 91 -16.93 -5.45 0.16
N ALA A 92 -17.27 -6.25 1.19
CA ALA A 92 -17.74 -5.77 2.49
C ALA A 92 -16.76 -4.85 3.23
N TRP A 93 -15.46 -4.93 2.96
CA TRP A 93 -14.42 -4.13 3.62
C TRP A 93 -13.87 -3.00 2.75
N ARG A 94 -13.86 -3.18 1.43
CA ARG A 94 -13.26 -2.27 0.44
C ARG A 94 -13.66 -0.80 0.65
N GLY A 95 -14.96 -0.53 0.84
CA GLY A 95 -15.45 0.85 1.07
C GLY A 95 -14.94 1.49 2.36
N ARG A 96 -14.87 0.72 3.46
CA ARG A 96 -14.36 1.21 4.76
C ARG A 96 -12.87 1.50 4.70
N VAL A 97 -12.09 0.59 4.11
CA VAL A 97 -10.64 0.76 3.98
C VAL A 97 -10.34 1.90 3.00
N TYR A 98 -11.02 2.01 1.86
CA TYR A 98 -10.86 3.15 0.96
C TYR A 98 -11.18 4.49 1.66
N GLY A 99 -12.25 4.55 2.46
CA GLY A 99 -12.57 5.73 3.27
C GLY A 99 -11.43 6.17 4.20
N LEU A 100 -10.69 5.21 4.77
CA LEU A 100 -9.54 5.44 5.62
C LEU A 100 -8.28 5.88 4.83
N VAL A 101 -8.02 5.29 3.66
CA VAL A 101 -6.74 5.45 2.95
C VAL A 101 -6.78 6.32 1.69
N ARG A 102 -7.95 6.85 1.31
CA ARG A 102 -8.12 7.78 0.18
C ARG A 102 -7.37 9.11 0.35
N GLY A 103 -7.05 9.49 1.59
CA GLY A 103 -6.45 10.79 1.92
C GLY A 103 -7.40 11.97 1.67
N ARG A 104 -6.84 13.17 1.52
CA ARG A 104 -7.56 14.36 1.04
C ARG A 104 -7.17 14.62 -0.42
N PRO A 105 -8.11 15.01 -1.30
CA PRO A 105 -7.73 15.57 -2.59
C PRO A 105 -7.05 16.93 -2.35
N TRP A 106 -5.86 17.11 -2.90
CA TRP A 106 -5.14 18.37 -2.88
C TRP A 106 -5.05 18.89 -4.31
N GLN A 107 -5.57 20.10 -4.53
CA GLN A 107 -5.54 20.79 -5.82
C GLN A 107 -5.08 22.23 -5.56
N PRO A 108 -3.77 22.46 -5.31
CA PRO A 108 -3.24 23.80 -5.10
C PRO A 108 -3.46 24.63 -6.37
N ARG A 109 -4.02 25.83 -6.22
CA ARG A 109 -4.36 26.75 -7.32
C ARG A 109 -3.34 27.87 -7.50
N SER A 110 -2.35 27.95 -6.61
CA SER A 110 -1.31 28.97 -6.61
C SER A 110 0.05 28.40 -6.18
N VAL A 111 1.13 29.10 -6.53
CA VAL A 111 2.51 28.73 -6.13
C VAL A 111 2.66 28.75 -4.60
N SER A 112 2.00 29.67 -3.89
CA SER A 112 2.02 29.75 -2.43
C SER A 112 1.27 28.59 -1.77
N GLU A 113 0.12 28.18 -2.30
CA GLU A 113 -0.58 26.96 -1.85
C GLU A 113 0.25 25.70 -2.08
N PHE A 114 0.89 25.59 -3.24
CA PHE A 114 1.80 24.48 -3.54
C PHE A 114 3.00 24.46 -2.59
N GLY A 115 3.66 25.60 -2.36
CA GLY A 115 4.76 25.74 -1.42
C GLY A 115 4.36 25.39 0.01
N ALA A 116 3.17 25.84 0.46
CA ALA A 116 2.63 25.48 1.76
C ALA A 116 2.30 23.98 1.88
N LEU A 117 1.85 23.32 0.82
CA LEU A 117 1.63 21.88 0.80
C LEU A 117 2.96 21.10 0.81
N ALA A 118 3.94 21.54 0.02
CA ALA A 118 5.28 20.97 -0.01
C ALA A 118 5.97 21.09 1.35
N GLY A 119 5.93 22.25 2.00
CA GLY A 119 6.47 22.45 3.34
C GLY A 119 5.82 21.53 4.40
N ARG A 120 4.49 21.35 4.34
CA ARG A 120 3.78 20.39 5.21
C ARG A 120 4.17 18.94 4.94
N PHE A 121 4.39 18.58 3.67
CA PHE A 121 4.85 17.25 3.27
C PHE A 121 6.26 16.99 3.80
N VAL A 122 7.20 17.91 3.56
CA VAL A 122 8.60 17.81 4.03
C VAL A 122 8.64 17.71 5.55
N LEU A 123 7.94 18.59 6.27
CA LEU A 123 7.84 18.52 7.74
C LEU A 123 7.32 17.16 8.21
N SER A 124 6.31 16.61 7.54
CA SER A 124 5.73 15.31 7.87
C SER A 124 6.69 14.14 7.58
N ALA A 125 7.43 14.20 6.47
CA ALA A 125 8.44 13.22 6.10
C ALA A 125 9.60 13.22 7.10
N VAL A 126 10.15 14.40 7.39
CA VAL A 126 11.23 14.61 8.37
C VAL A 126 10.81 14.13 9.76
N LEU A 127 9.60 14.46 10.23
CA LEU A 127 9.11 13.98 11.53
C LEU A 127 8.96 12.44 11.55
N GLY A 128 8.48 11.83 10.46
CA GLY A 128 8.43 10.38 10.32
C GLY A 128 9.81 9.74 10.42
N ALA A 129 10.75 10.17 9.58
CA ALA A 129 12.12 9.67 9.55
C ALA A 129 12.87 9.93 10.88
N ALA A 130 12.66 11.08 11.52
CA ALA A 130 13.20 11.38 12.83
C ALA A 130 12.68 10.40 13.90
N THR A 131 11.37 10.06 13.92
CA THR A 131 10.85 9.06 14.87
C THR A 131 11.45 7.68 14.65
N HIS A 132 11.78 7.33 13.40
CA HIS A 132 12.48 6.10 13.07
C HIS A 132 13.92 6.12 13.61
N VAL A 133 14.71 7.11 13.21
CA VAL A 133 16.15 7.19 13.55
C VAL A 133 16.40 7.40 15.04
N VAL A 134 15.55 8.17 15.74
CA VAL A 134 15.64 8.33 17.21
C VAL A 134 15.39 7.00 17.92
N TRP A 135 14.41 6.22 17.45
CA TRP A 135 14.12 4.91 18.03
C TRP A 135 15.28 3.92 17.81
N ASP A 136 15.83 3.88 16.60
CA ASP A 136 16.96 2.99 16.29
C ASP A 136 18.27 3.43 16.96
N ALA A 137 18.47 4.73 17.17
CA ALA A 137 19.55 5.26 18.01
C ALA A 137 19.41 4.87 19.50
N PHE A 138 18.21 4.50 19.95
CA PHE A 138 17.96 4.00 21.29
C PHE A 138 18.10 2.48 21.41
N THR A 139 17.69 1.73 20.39
CA THR A 139 17.56 0.25 20.46
C THR A 139 18.71 -0.56 19.83
N HIS A 140 19.67 0.05 19.14
CA HIS A 140 20.81 -0.66 18.54
C HIS A 140 22.05 -0.73 19.44
N PRO A 141 22.78 -1.86 19.46
CA PRO A 141 24.08 -1.99 20.15
C PRO A 141 25.04 -0.83 19.80
N GLY A 142 25.75 -0.32 20.80
CA GLY A 142 26.75 0.73 20.63
C GLY A 142 26.20 2.12 20.28
N ARG A 143 24.88 2.28 20.08
CA ARG A 143 24.26 3.59 19.83
C ARG A 143 23.97 4.33 21.14
N TRP A 144 23.45 5.56 21.01
CA TRP A 144 23.29 6.52 22.10
C TRP A 144 22.47 5.97 23.28
N GLY A 145 21.29 5.40 23.04
CA GLY A 145 20.44 4.87 24.13
C GLY A 145 21.06 3.68 24.87
N THR A 146 21.64 2.71 24.15
CA THR A 146 22.30 1.55 24.79
C THR A 146 23.54 1.91 25.59
N ARG A 147 24.16 3.07 25.32
CA ARG A 147 25.28 3.61 26.09
C ARG A 147 24.86 4.44 27.30
N LEU A 148 23.66 5.05 27.27
CA LEU A 148 23.13 5.86 28.38
C LEU A 148 22.39 5.05 29.44
N VAL A 149 21.72 3.95 29.06
CA VAL A 149 20.91 3.15 29.99
C VAL A 149 21.70 1.92 30.45
N PRO A 150 22.07 1.82 31.74
CA PRO A 150 22.74 0.65 32.29
C PRO A 150 21.96 -0.64 31.99
N GLY A 151 22.67 -1.68 31.54
CA GLY A 151 22.09 -2.98 31.16
C GLY A 151 21.68 -3.12 29.69
N LEU A 152 21.32 -2.04 28.97
CA LEU A 152 20.94 -2.17 27.54
C LEU A 152 22.11 -2.54 26.61
N GLY A 153 23.33 -2.19 27.00
CA GLY A 153 24.57 -2.62 26.32
C GLY A 153 25.05 -4.02 26.68
N GLY A 154 24.40 -4.71 27.63
CA GLY A 154 24.78 -6.05 28.08
C GLY A 154 24.26 -7.18 27.20
N THR A 155 24.57 -8.41 27.61
CA THR A 155 24.00 -9.65 27.05
C THR A 155 23.13 -10.35 28.09
N ALA A 156 22.08 -11.03 27.63
CA ALA A 156 21.20 -11.87 28.43
C ALA A 156 20.89 -13.14 27.62
N GLY A 157 21.01 -14.33 28.23
CA GLY A 157 20.77 -15.60 27.53
C GLY A 157 21.61 -15.81 26.26
N GLY A 158 22.82 -15.23 26.20
CA GLY A 158 23.71 -15.32 25.02
C GLY A 158 23.43 -14.29 23.91
N LEU A 159 22.37 -13.47 24.01
CA LEU A 159 22.04 -12.45 23.02
C LEU A 159 22.18 -11.03 23.60
N PRO A 160 22.47 -10.00 22.79
CA PRO A 160 22.43 -8.60 23.24
C PRO A 160 21.06 -8.21 23.80
N VAL A 161 21.01 -7.46 24.91
CA VAL A 161 19.74 -6.99 25.52
C VAL A 161 18.93 -6.13 24.53
N SER A 162 19.63 -5.36 23.70
CA SER A 162 19.08 -4.62 22.56
C SER A 162 18.29 -5.48 21.57
N THR A 163 18.65 -6.75 21.37
CA THR A 163 17.90 -7.67 20.51
C THR A 163 16.49 -7.92 21.06
N TYR A 164 16.37 -8.23 22.35
CA TYR A 164 15.07 -8.40 23.01
C TYR A 164 14.23 -7.12 22.97
N LEU A 165 14.86 -5.97 23.18
CA LEU A 165 14.19 -4.67 23.09
C LEU A 165 13.64 -4.44 21.67
N GLN A 166 14.42 -4.72 20.63
CA GLN A 166 13.99 -4.56 19.23
C GLN A 166 12.83 -5.50 18.86
N TYR A 167 12.93 -6.80 19.13
CA TYR A 167 11.85 -7.74 18.80
C TYR A 167 10.60 -7.51 19.67
N GLY A 168 10.75 -7.31 20.97
CA GLY A 168 9.63 -7.07 21.89
C GLY A 168 8.85 -5.79 21.55
N THR A 169 9.55 -4.69 21.25
CA THR A 169 8.89 -3.44 20.86
C THR A 169 8.32 -3.48 19.44
N SER A 170 8.88 -4.30 18.54
CA SER A 170 8.26 -4.62 17.24
C SER A 170 6.91 -5.35 17.39
N VAL A 171 6.79 -6.26 18.38
CA VAL A 171 5.52 -6.93 18.71
C VAL A 171 4.50 -5.92 19.26
N VAL A 172 4.89 -5.10 20.23
CA VAL A 172 4.02 -4.05 20.81
C VAL A 172 3.54 -3.07 19.74
N ALA A 173 4.44 -2.62 18.85
CA ALA A 173 4.11 -1.77 17.71
C ALA A 173 3.11 -2.43 16.76
N SER A 174 3.29 -3.71 16.45
CA SER A 174 2.37 -4.48 15.59
C SER A 174 0.97 -4.57 16.21
N VAL A 175 0.86 -4.85 17.51
CA VAL A 175 -0.42 -4.85 18.25
C VAL A 175 -1.07 -3.46 18.21
N ALA A 176 -0.29 -2.40 18.43
CA ALA A 176 -0.79 -1.02 18.38
C ALA A 176 -1.33 -0.64 16.97
N MET A 177 -0.64 -1.06 15.91
CA MET A 177 -1.08 -0.87 14.51
C MET A 177 -2.38 -1.64 14.21
N VAL A 178 -2.46 -2.92 14.60
CA VAL A 178 -3.68 -3.73 14.42
C VAL A 178 -4.86 -3.10 15.17
N TRP A 179 -4.68 -2.70 16.42
CA TRP A 179 -5.71 -2.01 17.21
C TRP A 179 -6.13 -0.67 16.60
N PHE A 180 -5.18 0.11 16.11
CA PHE A 180 -5.46 1.37 15.41
C PHE A 180 -6.35 1.14 14.18
N LEU A 181 -5.99 0.19 13.31
CA LEU A 181 -6.73 -0.14 12.10
C LEU A 181 -8.12 -0.70 12.42
N TRP A 182 -8.22 -1.69 13.31
CA TRP A 182 -9.48 -2.30 13.74
C TRP A 182 -10.47 -1.25 14.25
N SER A 183 -10.02 -0.36 15.12
CA SER A 183 -10.87 0.68 15.73
C SER A 183 -11.10 1.91 14.85
N ALA A 184 -10.31 2.10 13.79
CA ALA A 184 -10.61 3.04 12.71
C ALA A 184 -11.74 2.49 11.83
N LEU A 185 -11.64 1.22 11.41
CA LEU A 185 -12.62 0.55 10.58
C LEU A 185 -13.97 0.32 11.29
N ARG A 186 -13.98 0.09 12.61
CA ARG A 186 -15.21 0.05 13.42
C ARG A 186 -15.92 1.41 13.49
N ARG A 187 -15.19 2.51 13.70
CA ARG A 187 -15.78 3.86 13.75
C ARG A 187 -16.40 4.29 12.41
N GLY A 188 -15.84 3.84 11.29
CA GLY A 188 -16.43 4.04 9.96
C GLY A 188 -17.78 3.34 9.73
N ALA A 189 -18.20 2.42 10.60
CA ALA A 189 -19.50 1.74 10.51
C ALA A 189 -20.64 2.50 11.20
N GLY A 190 -20.36 3.30 12.25
CA GLY A 190 -21.39 4.00 13.03
C GLY A 190 -22.00 5.23 12.35
N GLY A 191 -21.27 5.88 11.44
CA GLY A 191 -21.69 7.13 10.79
C GLY A 191 -22.72 6.99 9.64
N ARG A 192 -23.44 5.86 9.57
CA ARG A 192 -24.49 5.58 8.57
C ARG A 192 -25.70 4.85 9.16
N GLY A 193 -25.87 4.90 10.49
CA GLY A 193 -26.97 4.23 11.19
C GLY A 193 -28.30 5.00 11.20
N GLU A 194 -28.27 6.31 10.97
CA GLU A 194 -29.45 7.17 11.03
C GLU A 194 -29.62 7.92 9.71
N GLY A 195 -30.62 7.52 8.92
CA GLY A 195 -30.96 8.17 7.65
C GLY A 195 -31.24 7.17 6.52
N GLY A 196 -32.53 6.86 6.31
CA GLY A 196 -33.00 6.21 5.08
C GLY A 196 -33.43 4.75 5.22
N VAL A 197 -34.57 4.52 5.86
CA VAL A 197 -35.43 3.38 5.49
C VAL A 197 -35.95 3.66 4.07
N ALA A 198 -35.28 3.12 3.05
CA ALA A 198 -35.64 3.31 1.65
C ALA A 198 -35.47 2.02 0.83
N ARG A 199 -36.60 1.34 0.61
CA ARG A 199 -36.86 0.26 -0.36
C ARG A 199 -35.82 -0.86 -0.50
N ARG A 200 -36.20 -2.00 0.09
CA ARG A 200 -35.96 -3.36 -0.42
C ARG A 200 -36.28 -3.42 -1.93
N GLY A 201 -35.26 -3.38 -2.78
CA GLY A 201 -35.33 -3.72 -4.20
C GLY A 201 -34.74 -5.11 -4.38
N GLU A 202 -35.58 -6.12 -4.55
CA GLU A 202 -35.21 -7.55 -4.51
C GLU A 202 -34.68 -8.02 -5.87
N GLY A 203 -33.53 -7.47 -6.26
CA GLY A 203 -32.76 -7.90 -7.43
C GLY A 203 -32.06 -9.24 -7.15
N ARG A 204 -32.77 -10.34 -7.40
CA ARG A 204 -32.25 -11.72 -7.36
C ARG A 204 -31.08 -11.86 -8.34
N THR A 205 -29.85 -11.72 -7.84
CA THR A 205 -28.65 -12.04 -8.62
C THR A 205 -28.52 -13.54 -8.76
N GLU A 206 -28.88 -14.06 -9.93
CA GLU A 206 -28.54 -15.41 -10.32
C GLU A 206 -27.01 -15.59 -10.30
N ALA A 207 -26.57 -16.72 -9.75
CA ALA A 207 -25.17 -17.07 -9.66
C ALA A 207 -24.68 -17.62 -11.00
N ASP A 208 -24.55 -16.75 -12.01
CA ASP A 208 -23.94 -17.15 -13.28
C ASP A 208 -22.41 -17.37 -13.11
N GLY A 209 -21.92 -18.43 -13.77
CA GLY A 209 -20.55 -18.92 -13.69
C GLY A 209 -19.52 -18.10 -14.48
N GLY A 210 -19.95 -16.99 -15.10
CA GLY A 210 -19.10 -16.09 -15.88
C GLY A 210 -18.00 -15.43 -15.04
N GLY A 211 -16.75 -15.55 -15.49
CA GLY A 211 -15.56 -14.95 -14.85
C GLY A 211 -15.45 -13.42 -14.96
N GLY A 212 -16.57 -12.71 -15.10
CA GLY A 212 -16.66 -11.31 -15.51
C GLY A 212 -16.13 -10.27 -14.51
N LEU A 213 -15.81 -9.09 -15.04
CA LEU A 213 -15.37 -7.90 -14.32
C LEU A 213 -16.51 -6.89 -14.26
N ALA A 214 -17.01 -6.55 -13.07
CA ALA A 214 -17.92 -5.42 -12.91
C ALA A 214 -17.11 -4.14 -12.62
N VAL A 215 -17.06 -3.25 -13.61
CA VAL A 215 -16.40 -1.94 -13.51
C VAL A 215 -17.45 -0.87 -13.19
N GLY A 216 -17.50 -0.45 -11.92
CA GLY A 216 -18.33 0.70 -11.54
C GLY A 216 -17.84 1.98 -12.23
N SER A 217 -18.75 2.73 -12.85
CA SER A 217 -18.42 4.00 -13.47
C SER A 217 -18.33 5.12 -12.42
N GLY A 218 -17.12 5.63 -12.19
CA GLY A 218 -16.88 6.74 -11.28
C GLY A 218 -15.39 7.00 -11.06
N ALA A 219 -14.99 8.26 -10.98
CA ALA A 219 -13.61 8.63 -10.64
C ALA A 219 -13.31 8.24 -9.19
N GLY A 220 -12.52 7.18 -9.00
CA GLY A 220 -12.26 6.56 -7.69
C GLY A 220 -13.07 5.29 -7.40
N ALA A 221 -13.82 4.75 -8.36
CA ALA A 221 -14.41 3.42 -8.25
C ALA A 221 -13.32 2.34 -8.24
N VAL A 222 -13.06 1.74 -7.07
CA VAL A 222 -12.13 0.61 -6.94
C VAL A 222 -12.70 -0.58 -7.72
N PRO A 223 -11.96 -1.16 -8.70
CA PRO A 223 -12.50 -2.18 -9.58
C PRO A 223 -12.92 -3.44 -8.81
N SER A 224 -14.00 -4.07 -9.23
CA SER A 224 -14.43 -5.33 -8.64
C SER A 224 -13.94 -6.51 -9.48
N LEU A 225 -13.03 -7.29 -8.90
CA LEU A 225 -12.50 -8.51 -9.49
C LEU A 225 -13.35 -9.72 -9.02
N SER A 226 -13.48 -10.75 -9.84
CA SER A 226 -14.05 -12.04 -9.41
C SER A 226 -13.10 -12.77 -8.44
N VAL A 227 -13.59 -13.77 -7.71
CA VAL A 227 -12.74 -14.56 -6.78
C VAL A 227 -11.60 -15.25 -7.53
N ARG A 228 -11.89 -15.88 -8.67
CA ARG A 228 -10.91 -16.56 -9.52
C ARG A 228 -9.82 -15.60 -10.01
N VAL A 229 -10.22 -14.42 -10.51
CA VAL A 229 -9.27 -13.38 -10.96
C VAL A 229 -8.43 -12.84 -9.81
N ARG A 230 -8.99 -12.64 -8.60
CA ARG A 230 -8.18 -12.27 -7.42
C ARG A 230 -7.10 -13.32 -7.13
N LEU A 231 -7.48 -14.59 -7.03
CA LEU A 231 -6.56 -15.68 -6.69
C LEU A 231 -5.41 -15.77 -7.71
N LEU A 232 -5.75 -15.83 -9.02
CA LEU A 232 -4.77 -15.86 -10.10
C LEU A 232 -3.80 -14.68 -10.06
N LEU A 233 -4.30 -13.48 -9.78
CA LEU A 233 -3.48 -12.27 -9.70
C LEU A 233 -2.67 -12.14 -8.40
N THR A 234 -3.05 -12.83 -7.31
CA THR A 234 -2.26 -12.87 -6.07
C THR A 234 -1.11 -13.86 -6.09
N VAL A 235 -1.19 -14.95 -6.88
CA VAL A 235 -0.12 -15.97 -6.95
C VAL A 235 1.23 -15.36 -7.37
N PRO A 236 1.33 -14.51 -8.42
CA PRO A 236 2.57 -13.82 -8.75
C PRO A 236 3.11 -12.94 -7.62
N VAL A 237 2.24 -12.27 -6.85
CA VAL A 237 2.66 -11.41 -5.73
C VAL A 237 3.32 -12.24 -4.62
N VAL A 238 2.73 -13.38 -4.27
CA VAL A 238 3.30 -14.33 -3.30
C VAL A 238 4.61 -14.93 -3.82
N LEU A 239 4.63 -15.33 -5.10
CA LEU A 239 5.83 -15.88 -5.74
C LEU A 239 6.99 -14.88 -5.74
N CYS A 240 6.76 -13.61 -6.09
CA CYS A 240 7.80 -12.59 -6.04
C CYS A 240 8.36 -12.39 -4.62
N ALA A 241 7.50 -12.40 -3.59
CA ALA A 241 7.94 -12.32 -2.20
C ALA A 241 8.79 -13.54 -1.78
N VAL A 242 8.37 -14.77 -2.12
CA VAL A 242 9.14 -15.99 -1.84
C VAL A 242 10.49 -15.98 -2.58
N LEU A 243 10.51 -15.64 -3.87
CA LEU A 243 11.74 -15.54 -4.66
C LEU A 243 12.70 -14.47 -4.13
N GLY A 244 12.18 -13.31 -3.71
CA GLY A 244 12.97 -12.26 -3.09
C GLY A 244 13.62 -12.70 -1.78
N ALA A 245 12.87 -13.41 -0.93
CA ALA A 245 13.39 -13.99 0.31
C ALA A 245 14.50 -15.01 0.03
N VAL A 246 14.24 -15.98 -0.85
CA VAL A 246 15.21 -17.02 -1.25
C VAL A 246 16.47 -16.40 -1.84
N HIS A 247 16.35 -15.48 -2.80
CA HIS A 247 17.49 -14.80 -3.43
C HIS A 247 18.39 -14.13 -2.39
N ARG A 248 17.79 -13.41 -1.43
CA ARG A 248 18.56 -12.67 -0.42
C ARG A 248 19.16 -13.58 0.65
N THR A 249 18.45 -14.63 1.07
CA THR A 249 19.00 -15.63 2.00
C THR A 249 20.16 -16.40 1.35
N LEU A 250 20.08 -16.75 0.06
CA LEU A 250 21.20 -17.38 -0.66
C LEU A 250 22.42 -16.45 -0.76
N ARG A 251 22.21 -15.16 -1.09
CA ARG A 251 23.29 -14.16 -1.05
C ARG A 251 23.92 -14.02 0.34
N ALA A 252 23.11 -14.00 1.40
CA ALA A 252 23.60 -13.97 2.78
C ALA A 252 24.37 -15.24 3.13
N HIS A 253 23.92 -16.42 2.70
CA HIS A 253 24.61 -17.69 2.95
C HIS A 253 25.98 -17.75 2.26
N ALA A 254 26.10 -17.19 1.05
CA ALA A 254 27.40 -17.05 0.36
C ALA A 254 28.41 -16.14 1.09
N VAL A 255 27.95 -15.24 1.98
CA VAL A 255 28.81 -14.34 2.76
C VAL A 255 29.11 -14.92 4.15
N TYR A 256 28.10 -15.42 4.87
CA TYR A 256 28.23 -15.86 6.26
C TYR A 256 28.56 -17.37 6.41
N GLY A 257 28.39 -18.16 5.34
CA GLY A 257 28.62 -19.60 5.35
C GLY A 257 27.70 -20.38 6.29
N ALA A 258 28.06 -21.63 6.59
CA ALA A 258 27.29 -22.53 7.44
C ALA A 258 27.38 -22.24 8.96
N ALA A 259 28.18 -21.26 9.37
CA ALA A 259 28.36 -20.89 10.78
C ALA A 259 27.25 -19.95 11.31
N ALA A 260 26.46 -19.34 10.41
CA ALA A 260 25.37 -18.45 10.77
C ALA A 260 24.13 -19.21 11.25
N GLY A 261 23.51 -18.71 12.32
CA GLY A 261 22.25 -19.22 12.84
C GLY A 261 21.06 -18.73 12.05
N TRP A 262 19.89 -19.34 12.29
CA TRP A 262 18.65 -18.94 11.61
C TRP A 262 18.25 -17.48 11.89
N PHE A 263 18.63 -16.93 13.04
CA PHE A 263 18.41 -15.52 13.40
C PHE A 263 19.20 -14.55 12.50
N ASP A 264 20.38 -14.94 12.00
CA ASP A 264 21.20 -14.10 11.12
C ASP A 264 20.59 -14.00 9.71
N TYR A 265 19.90 -15.08 9.28
CA TYR A 265 19.16 -15.10 8.02
C TYR A 265 17.79 -14.43 8.09
N LEU A 266 17.19 -14.26 9.28
CA LEU A 266 15.83 -13.72 9.42
C LEU A 266 15.69 -12.30 8.83
N PRO A 267 16.55 -11.31 9.14
CA PRO A 267 16.48 -9.98 8.51
C PRO A 267 16.65 -10.06 6.98
N SER A 268 17.59 -10.88 6.49
CA SER A 268 17.82 -11.08 5.05
C SER A 268 16.60 -11.68 4.35
N ALA A 269 15.94 -12.67 4.94
CA ALA A 269 14.71 -13.24 4.41
C ALA A 269 13.57 -12.20 4.39
N LEU A 270 13.42 -11.39 5.46
CA LEU A 270 12.38 -10.36 5.56
C LEU A 270 12.56 -9.19 4.58
N PHE A 271 13.78 -8.65 4.44
CA PHE A 271 14.07 -7.61 3.45
C PHE A 271 13.90 -8.12 2.02
N GLY A 272 14.33 -9.36 1.76
CA GLY A 272 14.13 -10.02 0.46
C GLY A 272 12.65 -10.21 0.14
N ALA A 273 11.87 -10.71 1.12
CA ALA A 273 10.42 -10.87 0.99
C ALA A 273 9.71 -9.55 0.71
N GLY A 274 10.10 -8.47 1.39
CA GLY A 274 9.54 -7.14 1.17
C GLY A 274 9.89 -6.54 -0.19
N ALA A 275 11.14 -6.69 -0.64
CA ALA A 275 11.55 -6.23 -1.97
C ALA A 275 10.80 -6.99 -3.08
N GLY A 276 10.68 -8.32 -2.93
CA GLY A 276 9.86 -9.16 -3.79
C GLY A 276 8.38 -8.78 -3.79
N LEU A 277 7.81 -8.49 -2.62
CA LEU A 277 6.44 -8.02 -2.48
C LEU A 277 6.21 -6.67 -3.18
N ILE A 278 7.14 -5.72 -3.07
CA ILE A 278 7.06 -4.42 -3.79
C ILE A 278 7.02 -4.66 -5.31
N ALA A 279 7.93 -5.48 -5.85
CA ALA A 279 7.96 -5.82 -7.27
C ALA A 279 6.65 -6.52 -7.73
N GLY A 280 6.19 -7.53 -6.97
CA GLY A 280 4.95 -8.25 -7.24
C GLY A 280 3.71 -7.34 -7.24
N LEU A 281 3.63 -6.42 -6.29
CA LEU A 281 2.52 -5.44 -6.21
C LEU A 281 2.53 -4.45 -7.37
N LEU A 282 3.70 -4.01 -7.85
CA LEU A 282 3.82 -3.15 -9.04
C LEU A 282 3.36 -3.89 -10.31
N LEU A 283 3.81 -5.12 -10.53
CA LEU A 283 3.37 -5.96 -11.65
C LEU A 283 1.85 -6.22 -11.60
N TYR A 284 1.33 -6.55 -10.42
CA TYR A 284 -0.10 -6.71 -10.17
C TYR A 284 -0.90 -5.43 -10.48
N ALA A 285 -0.41 -4.26 -10.04
CA ALA A 285 -1.06 -2.98 -10.32
C ALA A 285 -1.09 -2.64 -11.81
N VAL A 286 -0.02 -2.94 -12.55
CA VAL A 286 0.02 -2.82 -14.01
C VAL A 286 -1.00 -3.77 -14.66
N ALA A 287 -1.02 -5.05 -14.26
CA ALA A 287 -1.96 -6.04 -14.78
C ALA A 287 -3.43 -5.62 -14.57
N VAL A 288 -3.81 -5.21 -13.35
CA VAL A 288 -5.15 -4.70 -13.05
C VAL A 288 -5.50 -3.47 -13.89
N ARG A 289 -4.57 -2.52 -14.04
CA ARG A 289 -4.79 -1.31 -14.86
C ARG A 289 -4.93 -1.65 -16.35
N LEU A 290 -4.22 -2.65 -16.87
CA LEU A 290 -4.37 -3.13 -18.25
C LEU A 290 -5.72 -3.85 -18.46
N VAL A 291 -6.12 -4.72 -17.54
CA VAL A 291 -7.42 -5.41 -17.57
C VAL A 291 -8.58 -4.40 -17.57
N VAL A 292 -8.55 -3.42 -16.66
CA VAL A 292 -9.59 -2.36 -16.61
C VAL A 292 -9.57 -1.48 -17.86
N ARG A 293 -8.39 -1.23 -18.46
CA ARG A 293 -8.29 -0.49 -19.74
C ARG A 293 -8.88 -1.28 -20.91
N ARG A 294 -8.70 -2.60 -20.96
CA ARG A 294 -9.30 -3.47 -22.01
C ARG A 294 -10.82 -3.53 -21.88
N ALA A 295 -11.34 -3.77 -20.67
CA ALA A 295 -12.78 -3.81 -20.40
C ALA A 295 -13.53 -2.49 -20.68
N ARG A 296 -12.82 -1.35 -20.76
CA ARG A 296 -13.37 -0.04 -21.19
C ARG A 296 -13.25 0.23 -22.69
N ARG A 297 -12.51 -0.60 -23.42
CA ARG A 297 -12.26 -0.46 -24.87
C ARG A 297 -13.13 -1.36 -25.72
N GLU A 298 -13.65 -2.46 -25.16
CA GLU A 298 -14.71 -3.24 -25.80
C GLU A 298 -16.00 -2.40 -25.75
N PRO A 299 -16.53 -1.94 -26.90
CA PRO A 299 -17.83 -1.31 -26.93
C PRO A 299 -18.90 -2.40 -26.68
N SER A 300 -20.04 -2.02 -26.11
CA SER A 300 -21.23 -2.88 -26.06
C SER A 300 -21.76 -3.11 -27.48
N GLY A 301 -21.14 -4.05 -28.21
CA GLY A 301 -21.20 -4.16 -29.67
C GLY A 301 -21.45 -5.59 -30.15
N ALA A 302 -22.39 -6.30 -29.52
CA ALA A 302 -22.90 -7.59 -29.97
C ALA A 302 -24.41 -7.66 -29.69
N GLY A 303 -25.20 -7.00 -30.54
CA GLY A 303 -26.66 -6.92 -30.35
C GLY A 303 -27.42 -5.94 -31.25
N ALA A 304 -26.91 -5.62 -32.46
CA ALA A 304 -27.60 -4.71 -33.38
C ALA A 304 -27.22 -4.90 -34.87
N THR A 305 -27.12 -6.15 -35.35
CA THR A 305 -27.00 -6.43 -36.79
C THR A 305 -27.81 -7.67 -37.17
N GLY A 306 -28.79 -7.52 -38.06
CA GLY A 306 -29.23 -8.63 -38.91
C GLY A 306 -30.72 -9.02 -38.94
N VAL A 307 -31.66 -8.08 -39.09
CA VAL A 307 -32.89 -8.36 -39.87
C VAL A 307 -33.26 -7.13 -40.72
N ALA A 308 -32.72 -7.06 -41.94
CA ALA A 308 -33.21 -6.17 -42.99
C ALA A 308 -32.68 -6.62 -44.38
N ALA A 309 -33.37 -7.54 -45.05
CA ALA A 309 -33.27 -7.75 -46.51
C ALA A 309 -34.37 -8.70 -47.06
N GLY A 310 -35.07 -8.27 -48.12
CA GLY A 310 -36.01 -9.07 -48.93
C GLY A 310 -37.45 -9.16 -48.38
N ALA A 311 -38.52 -9.04 -49.15
CA ALA A 311 -38.74 -8.62 -50.55
C ALA A 311 -40.22 -8.15 -50.70
N ALA A 312 -40.76 -7.63 -51.81
CA ALA A 312 -40.28 -7.47 -53.19
C ALA A 312 -40.81 -6.14 -53.81
N ALA A 313 -41.04 -6.06 -55.12
CA ALA A 313 -41.57 -4.89 -55.83
C ALA A 313 -42.94 -5.14 -56.49
N ALA A 314 -43.76 -4.09 -56.64
CA ALA A 314 -44.79 -3.95 -57.68
C ALA A 314 -45.20 -2.46 -57.85
N PRO A 315 -45.41 -1.93 -59.08
CA PRO A 315 -45.83 -0.54 -59.31
C PRO A 315 -47.29 -0.38 -59.82
N SER A 316 -47.75 0.89 -59.90
CA SER A 316 -49.08 1.38 -60.37
C SER A 316 -50.25 1.12 -59.39
N ALA A 317 -51.17 2.06 -59.13
CA ALA A 317 -52.07 2.69 -60.10
C ALA A 317 -52.51 4.13 -59.73
N VAL A 318 -53.26 4.76 -60.64
CA VAL A 318 -53.77 6.15 -60.60
C VAL A 318 -55.22 6.21 -60.10
N ALA A 319 -55.54 7.19 -59.24
CA ALA A 319 -56.88 7.79 -58.98
C ALA A 319 -56.67 8.93 -57.95
N SER A 320 -56.99 10.22 -58.21
CA SER A 320 -58.31 10.87 -58.00
C SER A 320 -58.91 10.58 -56.61
N THR A 321 -59.30 11.54 -55.76
CA THR A 321 -60.07 12.77 -56.02
C THR A 321 -59.96 13.81 -54.87
N THR A 322 -60.09 15.10 -55.23
CA THR A 322 -60.73 16.25 -54.54
C THR A 322 -60.69 16.47 -53.01
N ASP A 323 -60.50 17.76 -52.69
CA ASP A 323 -60.87 18.52 -51.47
C ASP A 323 -60.11 18.27 -50.14
#